data_AF-A0A8H6BYN3-F1
#
_entry.id   AF-A0A8H6BYN3-F1
#
_cell.length_a   1.000
_cell.length_b   1.000
_cell.length_c   1.000
_cell.angle_alpha   90.00
_cell.angle_beta   90.00
_cell.angle_gamma   90.00
#
_symmetry.space_group_name_H-M   'P 1'
#
loop_
_entity.id
_entity.type
_entity.pdbx_description
1 polymer ?
#
loop_
_entity_poly.entity_id
_entity_poly.type
_entity_poly.pdbx_seq_one_letter_code
_entity_poly.pdbx_strand_id
1 'polypeptide(L)'
;MNYLSQLGKLFSLETLDTRLNPTTNPIKRQSIIKKANPTSRWSTLEFKIYLTILIIVVPLMIKAAMESSNETNPNYPRFQHLLSDGWILGRKVDNSDQQYRFFRNNFPLLCGLIFIHVTLRKLINTFIIIPNGRYNNNFKRTYFDLIFGIIFLIGAHGINVFKISFHLL
;
A
#
# COMPACT_ATOMS: atom_id res chain seq x y z
N MET A 1 -19.37 -31.70 -13.19
CA MET A 1 -18.85 -30.51 -13.90
C MET A 1 -18.56 -29.44 -12.87
N ASN A 2 -17.29 -29.08 -12.70
CA ASN A 2 -16.87 -28.23 -11.59
C ASN A 2 -16.92 -26.75 -12.02
N TYR A 3 -18.12 -26.15 -12.00
CA TYR A 3 -18.33 -24.77 -12.44
C TYR A 3 -17.40 -23.76 -11.73
N LEU A 4 -17.02 -24.05 -10.47
CA LEU A 4 -16.03 -23.27 -9.73
C LEU A 4 -14.63 -23.28 -10.36
N SER A 5 -14.20 -24.38 -10.98
CA SER A 5 -12.91 -24.43 -11.65
C SER A 5 -12.92 -23.67 -12.97
N GLN A 6 -14.07 -23.62 -13.66
CA GLN A 6 -14.24 -22.78 -14.85
C GLN A 6 -14.25 -21.28 -14.49
N LEU A 7 -14.91 -20.91 -13.39
CA LEU A 7 -14.93 -19.54 -12.91
C LEU A 7 -13.55 -19.10 -12.41
N GLY A 8 -12.80 -19.99 -11.75
CA GLY A 8 -11.40 -19.76 -11.40
C GLY A 8 -10.48 -19.57 -12.61
N LYS A 9 -10.77 -20.21 -13.75
CA LYS A 9 -10.02 -19.99 -14.99
C LYS A 9 -10.20 -18.59 -15.56
N LEU A 10 -11.37 -17.96 -15.40
CA LEU A 10 -11.57 -16.57 -15.83
C LEU A 10 -10.62 -15.59 -15.14
N PHE A 11 -10.23 -15.89 -13.90
CA PHE A 11 -9.24 -15.11 -13.14
C PHE A 11 -7.82 -15.67 -13.25
N SER A 12 -7.59 -16.66 -14.12
CA SER A 12 -6.24 -17.13 -14.38
C SER A 12 -5.45 -16.05 -15.11
N LEU A 13 -4.15 -15.94 -14.80
CA LEU A 13 -3.26 -14.95 -15.40
C LEU A 13 -3.31 -14.99 -16.93
N GLU A 14 -3.41 -16.20 -17.48
CA GLU A 14 -3.51 -16.45 -18.91
C GLU A 14 -4.79 -15.88 -19.55
N THR A 15 -5.90 -15.85 -18.81
CA THR A 15 -7.18 -15.32 -19.31
C THR A 15 -7.29 -13.81 -19.09
N LEU A 16 -6.65 -13.28 -18.05
CA LEU A 16 -6.66 -11.86 -17.70
C LEU A 16 -5.68 -11.03 -18.54
N ASP A 17 -4.45 -11.52 -18.73
CA ASP A 17 -3.46 -10.86 -19.58
C ASP A 17 -2.44 -11.85 -20.15
N THR A 18 -2.65 -12.20 -21.42
CA THR A 18 -1.79 -13.13 -22.17
C THR A 18 -0.37 -12.59 -22.37
N ARG A 19 -0.12 -11.29 -22.18
CA ARG A 19 1.22 -10.68 -22.33
C ARG A 19 2.16 -11.00 -21.18
N LEU A 20 1.60 -11.32 -20.00
CA LEU A 20 2.38 -11.70 -18.82
C LEU A 20 2.81 -13.17 -18.86
N ASN A 21 2.27 -13.96 -19.79
CA ASN A 21 2.67 -15.35 -19.94
C ASN A 21 4.10 -15.48 -20.44
N PRO A 22 4.87 -16.43 -19.90
CA PRO A 22 6.19 -16.73 -20.43
C PRO A 22 6.08 -17.19 -21.88
N THR A 23 6.97 -16.70 -22.75
CA THR A 23 6.97 -17.09 -24.16
C THR A 23 7.16 -18.60 -24.31
N THR A 24 6.20 -19.29 -24.92
CA THR A 24 6.26 -20.76 -25.12
C THR A 24 7.36 -21.17 -26.10
N ASN A 25 7.79 -20.27 -26.99
CA ASN A 25 8.88 -20.53 -27.93
C ASN A 25 10.23 -20.55 -27.18
N PRO A 26 10.94 -21.69 -27.12
CA PRO A 26 12.19 -21.82 -26.38
C PRO A 26 13.30 -20.91 -26.93
N ILE A 27 13.31 -20.65 -28.24
CA ILE A 27 14.30 -19.78 -28.90
C ILE A 27 14.08 -18.33 -28.46
N LYS A 28 12.83 -17.86 -28.44
CA LYS A 28 12.48 -16.51 -27.98
C LYS A 28 12.74 -16.34 -26.48
N ARG A 29 12.43 -17.35 -25.67
CA ARG A 29 12.77 -17.36 -24.24
C ARG A 29 14.27 -17.26 -24.03
N GLN A 30 15.05 -18.04 -24.77
CA GLN A 30 16.49 -18.07 -24.63
C GLN A 30 17.15 -16.78 -25.16
N SER A 31 16.59 -16.13 -26.19
CA SER A 31 17.06 -14.82 -26.63
C SER A 31 16.75 -13.71 -25.61
N ILE A 32 15.59 -13.75 -24.93
CA ILE A 32 15.26 -12.83 -23.84
C ILE A 32 16.22 -13.02 -22.65
N ILE A 33 16.48 -14.27 -22.24
CA ILE A 33 17.41 -14.58 -21.16
C ILE A 33 18.84 -14.14 -21.51
N LYS A 34 19.29 -14.36 -22.75
CA LYS A 34 20.60 -13.89 -23.23
C LYS A 34 20.69 -12.36 -23.30
N LYS A 35 19.58 -11.67 -23.58
CA LYS A 35 19.51 -10.20 -23.62
C LYS A 35 19.44 -9.59 -22.21
N ALA A 36 18.86 -10.30 -21.25
CA ALA A 36 18.86 -9.88 -19.86
C ALA A 36 20.30 -9.91 -19.32
N ASN A 37 20.79 -8.77 -18.85
CA ASN A 37 22.11 -8.73 -18.24
C ASN A 37 22.04 -9.45 -16.88
N PRO A 38 22.76 -10.58 -16.68
CA PRO A 38 22.70 -11.32 -15.43
C PRO A 38 23.43 -10.62 -14.28
N THR A 39 24.25 -9.60 -14.60
CA THR A 39 25.06 -8.90 -13.60
C THR A 39 24.28 -7.75 -12.97
N SER A 40 24.29 -7.76 -11.64
CA SER A 40 23.72 -6.69 -10.82
C SER A 40 24.44 -5.37 -11.08
N ARG A 41 23.68 -4.31 -11.39
CA ARG A 41 24.24 -2.95 -11.60
C ARG A 41 24.48 -2.18 -10.30
N TRP A 42 24.17 -2.76 -9.14
CA TRP A 42 24.33 -2.10 -7.85
C TRP A 42 25.79 -1.75 -7.51
N SER A 43 26.74 -2.49 -8.06
CA SER A 43 28.17 -2.27 -7.84
C SER A 43 28.81 -1.26 -8.80
N THR A 44 28.12 -0.83 -9.86
CA THR A 44 28.68 0.09 -10.83
C THR A 44 28.93 1.46 -10.20
N LEU A 45 30.00 2.14 -10.64
CA LEU A 45 30.34 3.46 -10.13
C LEU A 45 29.22 4.47 -10.38
N GLU A 46 28.62 4.43 -11.58
CA GLU A 46 27.47 5.25 -11.96
C GLU A 46 26.31 5.07 -10.97
N PHE A 47 25.92 3.83 -10.67
CA PHE A 47 24.82 3.55 -9.75
C PHE A 47 25.12 4.02 -8.32
N LYS A 48 26.35 3.82 -7.85
CA LYS A 48 26.79 4.33 -6.54
C LYS A 48 26.73 5.85 -6.47
N ILE A 49 27.11 6.56 -7.53
CA ILE A 49 27.01 8.02 -7.60
C ILE A 49 25.54 8.46 -7.50
N TYR A 50 24.65 7.87 -8.30
CA TYR A 50 23.22 8.18 -8.21
C TYR A 50 22.65 7.92 -6.81
N LEU A 51 23.04 6.81 -6.19
CA LEU A 51 22.61 6.47 -4.84
C LEU A 51 23.10 7.49 -3.81
N THR A 52 24.37 7.91 -3.91
CA THR A 52 24.94 8.95 -3.04
C THR A 52 24.21 10.28 -3.22
N ILE A 53 23.96 10.71 -4.45
CA ILE A 53 23.20 11.94 -4.74
C ILE A 53 21.81 11.84 -4.12
N LEU A 54 21.11 10.71 -4.29
CA LEU A 54 19.77 10.51 -3.75
C LEU A 54 19.76 10.56 -2.20
N ILE A 55 20.72 9.92 -1.56
CA ILE A 55 20.87 9.92 -0.09
C ILE A 55 21.18 11.32 0.45
N ILE A 56 21.82 12.20 -0.33
CA ILE A 56 22.12 13.57 0.09
C ILE A 56 20.96 14.52 -0.23
N VAL A 57 20.48 14.50 -1.48
CA VAL A 57 19.49 15.45 -1.99
C VAL A 57 18.13 15.26 -1.33
N VAL A 58 17.66 14.02 -1.11
CA VAL A 58 16.34 13.78 -0.52
C VAL A 58 16.24 14.33 0.91
N PRO A 59 17.19 14.08 1.84
CA PRO A 59 17.19 14.75 3.13
C PRO A 59 17.30 16.27 3.05
N LEU A 60 18.08 16.81 2.10
CA LEU A 60 18.15 18.27 1.91
C LEU A 60 16.82 18.87 1.44
N MET A 61 16.09 18.18 0.56
CA MET A 61 14.74 18.58 0.14
C MET A 61 13.77 18.61 1.33
N ILE A 62 13.81 17.56 2.17
CA ILE A 62 12.99 17.49 3.39
C ILE A 62 13.38 18.64 4.34
N LYS A 63 14.67 18.84 4.60
CA LYS A 63 15.19 19.91 5.45
C LYS A 63 14.74 21.29 4.94
N ALA A 64 14.90 21.57 3.66
CA ALA A 64 14.51 22.85 3.06
C ALA A 64 13.00 23.11 3.22
N ALA A 65 12.17 22.08 2.99
CA ALA A 65 10.73 22.17 3.20
C ALA A 65 10.37 22.39 4.69
N MET A 66 11.08 21.73 5.60
CA MET A 66 10.89 21.93 7.04
C MET A 66 11.28 23.34 7.47
N GLU A 67 12.44 23.85 7.05
CA GLU A 67 12.93 25.19 7.38
C GLU A 67 12.04 26.30 6.79
N SER A 68 11.50 26.11 5.58
CA SER A 68 10.63 27.10 4.95
C SER A 68 9.28 27.25 5.66
N SER A 69 8.83 26.20 6.34
CA SER A 69 7.50 26.11 6.95
C SER A 69 7.56 25.98 8.47
N ASN A 70 8.72 26.20 9.09
CA ASN A 70 8.89 26.20 10.54
C ASN A 70 8.45 27.53 11.15
N GLU A 71 8.09 27.52 12.44
CA GLU A 71 7.68 28.70 13.20
C GLU A 71 8.82 29.73 13.34
N THR A 72 10.07 29.26 13.25
CA THR A 72 11.27 30.09 13.26
C THR A 72 11.50 30.85 11.94
N ASN A 73 10.75 30.54 10.88
CA ASN A 73 10.90 31.22 9.60
C ASN A 73 10.31 32.65 9.67
N PRO A 74 11.03 33.68 9.20
CA PRO A 74 10.52 35.06 9.18
C PRO A 74 9.19 35.23 8.45
N ASN A 75 8.91 34.36 7.46
CA ASN A 75 7.67 34.40 6.69
C ASN A 75 6.51 33.67 7.36
N TYR A 76 6.74 32.87 8.41
CA TYR A 76 5.73 32.05 9.05
C TYR A 76 4.48 32.82 9.51
N PRO A 77 4.59 34.02 10.14
CA PRO A 77 3.43 34.79 10.57
C PRO A 77 2.47 35.16 9.43
N ARG A 78 2.96 35.23 8.18
CA ARG A 78 2.14 35.61 7.02
C ARG A 78 1.11 34.55 6.66
N PHE A 79 1.38 33.27 6.94
CA PHE A 79 0.51 32.16 6.57
C PHE A 79 0.07 31.28 7.75
N GLN A 80 0.61 31.49 8.95
CA GLN A 80 0.27 30.71 10.15
C GLN A 80 -1.24 30.65 10.42
N HIS A 81 -1.97 31.72 10.14
CA HIS A 81 -3.42 31.81 10.36
C HIS A 81 -4.25 30.92 9.41
N LEU A 82 -3.65 30.45 8.31
CA LEU A 82 -4.27 29.51 7.36
C LEU A 82 -4.03 28.05 7.74
N LEU A 83 -3.10 27.79 8.65
CA LEU A 83 -2.75 26.45 9.08
C LEU A 83 -3.67 26.00 10.22
N SER A 84 -3.98 24.70 10.23
CA SER A 84 -4.74 24.06 11.30
C SER A 84 -3.82 23.23 12.17
N ASP A 85 -4.23 22.96 13.41
CA ASP A 85 -3.49 22.03 14.27
C ASP A 85 -3.55 20.61 13.66
N GLY A 86 -2.39 19.97 13.57
CA GLY A 86 -2.21 18.68 12.92
C GLY A 86 -1.78 17.58 13.88
N TRP A 87 -1.65 16.37 13.34
CA TRP A 87 -1.22 15.18 14.09
C TRP A 87 0.31 15.02 14.19
N ILE A 88 1.08 15.92 13.56
CA ILE A 88 2.55 15.81 13.48
C ILE A 88 3.17 16.49 14.69
N LEU A 89 3.14 15.84 15.86
CA LEU A 89 3.86 16.25 17.08
C LEU A 89 3.66 17.74 17.45
N GLY A 90 2.43 18.25 17.37
CA GLY A 90 2.08 19.64 17.69
C GLY A 90 2.35 20.66 16.58
N ARG A 91 2.87 20.23 15.43
CA ARG A 91 3.09 21.10 14.28
C ARG A 91 1.79 21.33 13.51
N LYS A 92 1.57 22.59 13.12
CA LYS A 92 0.45 22.97 12.25
C LYS A 92 0.61 22.44 10.83
N VAL A 93 -0.50 22.06 10.23
CA VAL A 93 -0.59 21.48 8.89
C VAL A 93 -1.54 22.30 8.01
N ASP A 94 -1.24 22.32 6.72
CA ASP A 94 -2.16 22.87 5.74
C ASP A 94 -3.28 21.85 5.43
N ASN A 95 -4.51 22.27 5.69
CA ASN A 95 -5.74 21.51 5.48
C ASN A 95 -6.75 22.27 4.60
N SER A 96 -6.28 23.24 3.81
CA SER A 96 -7.12 24.01 2.88
C SER A 96 -7.74 23.14 1.78
N ASP A 97 -7.00 22.12 1.32
CA ASP A 97 -7.42 21.19 0.27
C ASP A 97 -8.51 20.22 0.77
N GLN A 98 -9.74 20.40 0.29
CA GLN A 98 -10.89 19.57 0.68
C GLN A 98 -10.75 18.10 0.27
N GLN A 99 -10.08 17.80 -0.85
CA GLN A 99 -9.91 16.44 -1.35
C GLN A 99 -9.05 15.62 -0.39
N TYR A 100 -8.00 16.22 0.18
CA TYR A 100 -7.08 15.52 1.08
C TYR A 100 -7.35 15.77 2.57
N ARG A 101 -8.11 16.81 2.94
CA ARG A 101 -8.38 17.17 4.34
C ARG A 101 -8.94 16.01 5.14
N PHE A 102 -9.94 15.29 4.60
CA PHE A 102 -10.54 14.15 5.30
C PHE A 102 -9.50 13.05 5.57
N PHE A 103 -8.69 12.73 4.57
CA PHE A 103 -7.64 11.72 4.70
C PHE A 103 -6.56 12.15 5.71
N ARG A 104 -6.05 13.39 5.61
CA ARG A 104 -4.99 13.92 6.48
C ARG A 104 -5.40 13.93 7.95
N ASN A 105 -6.63 14.36 8.23
CA ASN A 105 -7.14 14.41 9.60
C ASN A 105 -7.28 13.03 10.23
N ASN A 106 -7.67 12.03 9.42
CA ASN A 106 -7.84 10.66 9.88
C ASN A 106 -6.59 9.78 9.67
N PHE A 107 -5.48 10.37 9.21
CA PHE A 107 -4.28 9.61 8.84
C PHE A 107 -3.73 8.76 10.00
N PRO A 108 -3.59 9.27 11.24
CA PRO A 108 -3.14 8.44 12.37
C PRO A 108 -4.08 7.26 12.66
N LEU A 109 -5.40 7.48 12.55
CA LEU A 109 -6.40 6.44 12.74
C LEU A 109 -6.31 5.37 11.64
N LEU A 110 -6.13 5.78 10.38
CA LEU A 110 -5.94 4.87 9.25
C LEU A 110 -4.65 4.04 9.40
N CYS A 111 -3.54 4.66 9.84
CA CYS A 111 -2.31 3.95 10.16
C CYS A 111 -2.53 2.93 11.30
N GLY A 112 -3.22 3.32 12.37
CA GLY A 112 -3.58 2.44 13.47
C GLY A 112 -4.42 1.25 13.01
N LEU A 113 -5.41 1.50 12.14
CA LEU A 113 -6.26 0.45 11.57
C LEU A 113 -5.45 -0.56 10.74
N ILE A 114 -4.54 -0.08 9.88
CA ILE A 114 -3.66 -0.96 9.08
C ILE A 114 -2.76 -1.78 10.01
N PHE A 115 -2.19 -1.16 11.04
CA PHE A 115 -1.35 -1.84 12.01
C PHE A 115 -2.11 -2.95 12.75
N ILE A 116 -3.31 -2.65 13.25
CA ILE A 116 -4.20 -3.61 13.91
C ILE A 116 -4.54 -4.75 12.95
N HIS A 117 -4.92 -4.43 11.72
CA HIS A 117 -5.28 -5.41 10.71
C HIS A 117 -4.14 -6.40 10.43
N VAL A 118 -2.93 -5.88 10.14
CA VAL A 118 -1.75 -6.70 9.83
C VAL A 118 -1.35 -7.55 11.03
N THR A 119 -1.38 -6.96 12.23
CA THR A 119 -1.04 -7.66 13.47
C THR A 119 -2.03 -8.79 13.75
N LEU A 120 -3.33 -8.50 13.74
CA LEU A 120 -4.39 -9.48 13.98
C LEU A 120 -4.32 -10.62 12.94
N ARG A 121 -4.13 -10.28 11.67
CA ARG A 121 -3.92 -11.26 10.60
C ARG A 121 -2.74 -12.18 10.90
N LYS A 122 -1.60 -11.62 11.31
CA LYS A 122 -0.38 -12.40 11.60
C LYS A 122 -0.61 -13.31 12.80
N LEU A 123 -1.22 -12.80 13.86
CA LEU A 123 -1.54 -13.59 15.06
C LEU A 123 -2.49 -14.74 14.74
N ILE A 124 -3.59 -14.48 14.03
CA ILE A 124 -4.54 -15.54 13.63
C ILE A 124 -3.86 -16.57 12.73
N ASN A 125 -3.03 -16.14 11.78
CA ASN A 125 -2.29 -17.06 10.93
C ASN A 125 -1.35 -17.97 11.73
N THR A 126 -0.62 -17.41 12.70
CA THR A 126 0.35 -18.16 13.50
C THR A 126 -0.32 -19.07 14.54
N PHE A 127 -1.39 -18.62 15.20
CA PHE A 127 -1.99 -19.37 16.31
C PHE A 127 -3.17 -20.27 15.91
N ILE A 128 -3.92 -19.92 14.86
CA ILE A 128 -5.17 -20.62 14.50
C ILE A 128 -5.04 -21.38 13.19
N ILE A 129 -4.47 -20.74 12.16
CA ILE A 129 -4.37 -21.32 10.81
C ILE A 129 -3.19 -22.28 10.70
N ILE A 130 -2.03 -21.92 11.26
CA ILE A 130 -0.81 -22.74 11.17
C ILE A 130 -0.24 -23.02 12.57
N PRO A 131 -1.03 -23.60 13.50
CA PRO A 131 -0.51 -23.97 14.80
C PRO A 131 0.62 -25.00 14.64
N ASN A 132 1.76 -24.76 15.29
CA ASN A 132 2.92 -25.66 15.28
C ASN A 132 3.40 -26.06 13.87
N GLY A 133 3.28 -25.16 12.89
CA GLY A 133 3.73 -25.40 11.51
C GLY A 133 2.79 -26.28 10.67
N ARG A 134 1.62 -26.69 11.19
CA ARG A 134 0.64 -27.50 10.47
C ARG A 134 -0.57 -26.68 10.05
N TYR A 135 -0.92 -26.74 8.77
CA TYR A 135 -2.07 -26.02 8.24
C TYR A 135 -3.39 -26.62 8.72
N ASN A 136 -4.24 -25.79 9.30
CA ASN A 136 -5.57 -26.14 9.77
C ASN A 136 -6.57 -25.97 8.62
N ASN A 137 -7.07 -27.08 8.07
CA ASN A 137 -8.00 -27.07 6.94
C ASN A 137 -9.36 -26.41 7.26
N ASN A 138 -9.72 -26.30 8.55
CA ASN A 138 -10.98 -25.69 8.97
C ASN A 138 -10.93 -24.16 8.91
N PHE A 139 -9.74 -23.56 9.07
CA PHE A 139 -9.58 -22.11 9.11
C PHE A 139 -8.68 -21.63 7.98
N LYS A 140 -9.32 -21.09 6.93
CA LYS A 140 -8.62 -20.48 5.80
C LYS A 140 -8.44 -18.98 6.01
N ARG A 141 -7.33 -18.46 5.49
CA ARG A 141 -7.02 -17.01 5.46
C ARG A 141 -8.16 -16.17 4.89
N THR A 142 -8.86 -16.69 3.88
CA THR A 142 -9.98 -16.00 3.22
C THR A 142 -11.13 -15.68 4.18
N TYR A 143 -11.36 -16.49 5.23
CA TYR A 143 -12.41 -16.20 6.21
C TYR A 143 -12.09 -14.97 7.06
N PHE A 144 -10.82 -14.82 7.48
CA PHE A 144 -10.37 -13.60 8.15
C PHE A 144 -10.57 -12.38 7.24
N ASP A 145 -10.18 -12.49 5.97
CA ASP A 145 -10.31 -11.42 4.99
C ASP A 145 -11.76 -11.00 4.79
N LEU A 146 -12.66 -11.97 4.68
CA LEU A 146 -14.09 -11.74 4.53
C LEU A 146 -14.68 -11.06 5.77
N ILE A 147 -14.44 -11.60 6.96
CA ILE A 147 -14.99 -11.08 8.21
C ILE A 147 -14.46 -9.67 8.48
N PHE A 148 -13.15 -9.48 8.39
CA PHE A 148 -12.54 -8.16 8.58
C PHE A 148 -13.03 -7.18 7.51
N GLY A 149 -13.16 -7.61 6.26
CA GLY A 149 -13.69 -6.78 5.16
C GLY A 149 -15.11 -6.31 5.42
N ILE A 150 -15.99 -7.18 5.92
CA ILE A 150 -17.36 -6.82 6.30
C ILE A 150 -17.36 -5.81 7.46
N ILE A 151 -16.58 -6.07 8.52
CA ILE A 151 -16.46 -5.16 9.67
C ILE A 151 -15.92 -3.79 9.20
N PHE A 152 -14.90 -3.79 8.35
CA PHE A 152 -14.32 -2.58 7.80
C PHE A 152 -15.31 -1.79 6.95
N LEU A 153 -16.07 -2.44 6.07
CA LEU A 153 -17.11 -1.79 5.26
C LEU A 153 -18.17 -1.13 6.13
N ILE A 154 -18.67 -1.84 7.15
CA ILE A 154 -19.64 -1.30 8.10
C ILE A 154 -19.03 -0.12 8.88
N GLY A 155 -17.77 -0.21 9.32
CA GLY A 155 -17.10 0.88 10.01
C GLY A 155 -16.86 2.11 9.13
N ALA A 156 -16.49 1.92 7.86
CA ALA A 156 -16.14 3.00 6.94
C ALA A 156 -17.38 3.72 6.36
N HIS A 157 -18.46 2.99 6.11
CA HIS A 157 -19.65 3.53 5.42
C HIS A 157 -20.92 3.53 6.29
N GLY A 158 -20.92 2.87 7.45
CA GLY A 158 -22.08 2.78 8.33
C GLY A 158 -23.30 2.19 7.61
N ILE A 159 -24.45 2.83 7.77
CA ILE A 159 -25.72 2.42 7.13
C ILE A 159 -25.66 2.57 5.60
N ASN A 160 -24.76 3.41 5.06
CA ASN A 160 -24.63 3.59 3.61
C ASN A 160 -24.07 2.36 2.89
N VAL A 161 -23.55 1.36 3.61
CA VAL A 161 -23.15 0.07 3.01
C VAL A 161 -24.29 -0.54 2.20
N PHE A 162 -25.52 -0.52 2.73
CA PHE A 162 -26.68 -1.09 2.03
C PHE A 162 -26.95 -0.40 0.70
N LYS A 163 -26.80 0.94 0.67
CA LYS A 163 -26.97 1.73 -0.55
C LYS A 163 -25.91 1.38 -1.60
N ILE A 164 -24.66 1.20 -1.18
CA ILE A 164 -23.55 0.83 -2.08
C ILE A 164 -23.75 -0.60 -2.60
N SER A 165 -24.13 -1.54 -1.74
CA SER A 165 -24.39 -2.93 -2.14
C SER A 165 -25.53 -3.04 -3.16
N PHE A 166 -26.58 -2.23 -3.02
CA PHE A 166 -27.71 -2.23 -3.96
C PHE A 166 -27.39 -1.56 -5.30
N HIS A 167 -26.44 -0.64 -5.35
CA HIS A 167 -26.01 0.02 -6.60
C HIS A 167 -25.05 -0.86 -7.42
N LEU A 168 -24.33 -1.79 -6.78
CA LEU A 168 -23.39 -2.71 -7.44
C LEU A 168 -24.06 -3.99 -7.96
N LEU A 169 -25.29 -4.28 -7.53
CA LEU A 169 -26.15 -5.37 -8.01
C LEU A 169 -27.02 -4.89 -9.18
#